data_AF-A0A8T0I3Y7-F1
#
_entry.id   AF-A0A8T0I3Y7-F1
#
_cell.length_a   1.000
_cell.length_b   1.000
_cell.length_c   1.000
_cell.angle_alpha   90.00
_cell.angle_beta   90.00
_cell.angle_gamma   90.00
#
_symmetry.space_group_name_H-M   'P 1'
#
loop_
_entity.id
_entity.type
_entity.pdbx_description
1 polymer ?
#
loop_
_entity_poly.entity_id
_entity_poly.type
_entity_poly.pdbx_seq_one_letter_code
_entity_poly.pdbx_strand_id
1 'polypeptide(L)'
;MAGVGSDPPFLSVSVTEPVKMGSGMQAYISYRVSTKTNMQDFRETEKIVIRRFSDFVWLYERLMECYKGAVIPSLPGKNAVEKFRFTAEFIEVRRKALDVFLKRVTAHPELRKSEDVKNFLQADEEIWAMEKTRSTESSVFKKKPSDFMQMLKDVQSRVSDAVMRKEKVVEETDPEYERMKHYVVELEEHLAEAQRHAMRLVKRQRESGKNLADFSKALKLLSQCESGALKQTLSDVADRAEELAAKQQKQVFS
;
A
#
# COMPACT_ATOMS: atom_id res chain seq x y z
N MET A 1 21.99 -35.23 27.10
CA MET A 1 21.54 -33.82 27.03
C MET A 1 20.83 -33.64 25.70
N ALA A 2 19.50 -33.60 25.71
CA ALA A 2 18.71 -33.39 24.50
C ALA A 2 18.85 -31.93 24.07
N GLY A 3 19.28 -31.69 22.83
CA GLY A 3 19.37 -30.36 22.25
C GLY A 3 17.98 -29.73 22.20
N VAL A 4 17.81 -28.61 22.89
CA VAL A 4 16.64 -27.76 22.75
C VAL A 4 16.69 -27.21 21.33
N GLY A 5 15.83 -27.72 20.45
CA GLY A 5 15.68 -27.17 19.11
C GLY A 5 15.22 -25.73 19.23
N SER A 6 16.10 -24.79 18.88
CA SER A 6 15.71 -23.38 18.78
C SER A 6 14.72 -23.23 17.64
N ASP A 7 13.56 -22.62 17.91
CA ASP A 7 12.58 -22.28 16.88
C ASP A 7 13.25 -21.55 15.71
N PRO A 8 12.81 -21.79 14.46
CA PRO A 8 13.37 -21.13 13.28
C PRO A 8 13.26 -19.60 13.41
N PRO A 9 14.24 -18.83 12.87
CA PRO A 9 14.22 -17.38 12.96
C PRO A 9 13.02 -16.80 12.18
N PHE A 10 12.19 -16.02 12.85
CA PHE A 10 11.02 -15.35 12.28
C PHE A 10 11.05 -13.85 12.58
N LEU A 11 10.45 -13.06 11.69
CA LEU A 11 10.22 -11.63 11.85
C LEU A 11 8.81 -11.34 11.34
N SER A 12 7.92 -10.99 12.25
CA SER A 12 6.54 -10.63 11.97
C SER A 12 6.33 -9.15 12.26
N VAL A 13 5.73 -8.44 11.31
CA VAL A 13 5.44 -7.01 11.42
C VAL A 13 3.99 -6.73 11.07
N SER A 14 3.41 -5.72 11.72
CA SER A 14 2.05 -5.23 11.41
C SER A 14 1.94 -3.72 11.56
N VAL A 15 1.22 -3.08 10.63
CA VAL A 15 0.89 -1.65 10.67
C VAL A 15 -0.58 -1.48 11.01
N THR A 16 -0.87 -0.94 12.19
CA THR A 16 -2.23 -0.84 12.75
C THR A 16 -2.52 0.56 13.30
N GLU A 17 -3.73 0.75 13.82
CA GLU A 17 -4.13 1.90 14.64
C GLU A 17 -3.69 3.26 14.08
N PRO A 18 -4.33 3.73 12.99
CA PRO A 18 -4.05 5.05 12.48
C PRO A 18 -4.57 6.12 13.44
N VAL A 19 -3.69 7.05 13.86
CA VAL A 19 -4.02 8.12 14.80
C VAL A 19 -3.67 9.47 14.18
N LYS A 20 -4.58 10.44 14.30
CA LYS A 20 -4.30 11.83 13.91
C LYS A 20 -3.47 12.50 14.99
N MET A 21 -2.29 12.96 14.61
CA MET A 21 -1.35 13.68 15.47
C MET A 21 -1.40 15.17 15.14
N GLY A 22 -1.40 16.01 16.17
CA GLY A 22 -1.38 17.47 16.05
C GLY A 22 -2.68 18.09 15.54
N SER A 23 -2.66 19.40 15.33
CA SER A 23 -3.80 20.22 14.90
C SER A 23 -3.42 21.16 13.75
N GLY A 24 -4.42 21.69 13.05
CA GLY A 24 -4.22 22.64 11.95
C GLY A 24 -3.48 22.06 10.74
N MET A 25 -2.68 22.90 10.07
CA MET A 25 -1.98 22.55 8.82
C MET A 25 -0.88 21.49 9.01
N GLN A 26 -0.30 21.39 10.20
CA GLN A 26 0.77 20.43 10.49
C GLN A 26 0.26 19.06 10.96
N ALA A 27 -1.06 18.86 11.02
CA ALA A 27 -1.63 17.59 11.44
C ALA A 27 -1.31 16.47 10.43
N TYR A 28 -0.93 15.30 10.93
CA TYR A 28 -0.60 14.13 10.13
C TYR A 28 -1.21 12.86 10.74
N ILE A 29 -1.25 11.78 9.96
CA ILE A 29 -1.63 10.45 10.46
C ILE A 29 -0.36 9.67 10.78
N SER A 30 -0.27 9.18 12.01
CA SER A 30 0.70 8.19 12.44
C SER A 30 0.07 6.80 12.48
N TYR A 31 0.91 5.78 12.49
CA TYR A 31 0.54 4.38 12.51
C TYR A 31 1.35 3.67 13.59
N ARG A 32 0.71 2.72 14.26
CA ARG A 32 1.40 1.77 15.14
C ARG A 32 2.10 0.73 14.28
N VAL A 33 3.41 0.64 14.38
CA VAL A 33 4.21 -0.43 13.78
C VAL A 33 4.61 -1.38 14.89
N SER A 34 4.10 -2.61 14.84
CA SER A 34 4.41 -3.65 15.83
C SER A 34 5.30 -4.71 15.19
N THR A 35 6.37 -5.07 15.89
CA THR A 35 7.36 -6.07 15.47
C THR A 35 7.39 -7.19 16.50
N LYS A 36 7.37 -8.45 16.04
CA LYS A 36 7.59 -9.65 16.85
C LYS A 36 8.64 -10.52 16.17
N THR A 37 9.65 -10.97 16.90
CA THR A 37 10.81 -11.66 16.33
C THR A 37 11.58 -12.45 17.38
N ASN A 38 12.24 -13.51 16.96
CA ASN A 38 13.26 -14.24 17.74
C ASN A 38 14.67 -14.08 17.13
N MET A 39 14.84 -13.17 16.15
CA MET A 39 16.14 -12.89 15.54
C MET A 39 17.04 -12.12 16.50
N GLN A 40 18.31 -12.51 16.60
CA GLN A 40 19.30 -11.92 17.52
C GLN A 40 19.70 -10.48 17.16
N ASP A 41 19.47 -10.06 15.92
CA ASP A 41 19.74 -8.69 15.44
C ASP A 41 18.73 -7.65 15.98
N PHE A 42 17.72 -8.10 16.74
CA PHE A 42 16.71 -7.24 17.37
C PHE A 42 16.93 -7.21 18.88
N ARG A 43 16.85 -6.00 19.46
CA ARG A 43 17.07 -5.75 20.90
C ARG A 43 15.96 -6.34 21.77
N GLU A 44 14.75 -6.37 21.24
CA GLU A 44 13.54 -6.78 21.94
C GLU A 44 12.78 -7.80 21.07
N THR A 45 12.18 -8.83 21.70
CA THR A 45 11.38 -9.83 20.99
C THR A 45 10.04 -9.27 20.51
N GLU A 46 9.52 -8.26 21.20
CA GLU A 46 8.36 -7.48 20.77
C GLU A 46 8.68 -6.00 20.91
N LYS A 47 8.47 -5.21 19.84
CA LYS A 47 8.69 -3.76 19.85
C LYS A 47 7.54 -3.06 19.16
N ILE A 48 7.12 -1.93 19.72
CA ILE A 48 6.15 -1.04 19.10
C ILE A 48 6.80 0.32 18.88
N VAL A 49 6.68 0.85 17.66
CA VAL A 49 7.10 2.20 17.30
C VAL A 49 5.99 2.94 16.57
N ILE A 50 6.00 4.27 16.66
CA ILE A 50 5.06 5.13 15.95
C ILE A 50 5.75 5.72 14.71
N ARG A 51 5.12 5.57 13.55
CA ARG A 51 5.64 6.04 12.25
C ARG A 51 4.55 6.72 11.46
N ARG A 52 4.86 7.81 10.77
CA ARG A 52 3.96 8.49 9.82
C ARG A 52 4.32 8.14 8.38
N PHE A 53 3.44 8.44 7.43
CA PHE A 53 3.65 8.10 6.02
C PHE A 53 5.01 8.56 5.45
N SER A 54 5.51 9.74 5.83
CA SER A 54 6.82 10.21 5.35
C SER A 54 8.01 9.44 5.90
N ASP A 55 7.87 8.74 7.03
CA ASP A 55 8.91 7.82 7.51
C ASP A 55 8.99 6.57 6.62
N PHE A 56 7.85 6.08 6.12
CA PHE A 56 7.83 5.00 5.14
C PHE A 56 8.42 5.43 3.79
N VAL A 57 8.15 6.67 3.37
CA VAL A 57 8.78 7.26 2.16
C VAL A 57 10.30 7.30 2.30
N TRP A 58 10.81 7.76 3.45
CA TRP A 58 12.23 7.75 3.73
C TRP A 58 12.81 6.33 3.61
N LEU A 59 12.16 5.33 4.23
CA LEU A 59 12.63 3.94 4.17
C LEU A 59 12.64 3.43 2.73
N TYR A 60 11.58 3.68 1.96
CA TYR A 60 11.51 3.30 0.55
C TYR A 60 12.65 3.91 -0.28
N GLU A 61 12.89 5.21 -0.14
CA GLU A 61 13.96 5.92 -0.86
C GLU A 61 15.34 5.35 -0.51
N ARG A 62 15.59 5.08 0.77
CA ARG A 62 16.83 4.45 1.25
C ARG A 62 17.05 3.05 0.67
N LEU A 63 16.00 2.22 0.66
CA LEU A 63 16.08 0.88 0.08
C LEU A 63 16.33 0.94 -1.43
N MET A 64 15.68 1.85 -2.15
CA MET A 64 15.91 2.06 -3.59
C MET A 64 17.34 2.52 -3.89
N GLU A 65 17.93 3.34 -3.01
CA GLU A 65 19.30 3.83 -3.17
C GLU A 65 20.35 2.74 -2.89
N CYS A 66 20.16 1.97 -1.81
CA CYS A 66 21.14 0.99 -1.34
C CYS A 66 21.03 -0.39 -2.01
N TYR A 67 19.86 -0.78 -2.51
CA TYR A 67 19.61 -2.11 -3.07
C TYR A 67 19.23 -2.04 -4.56
N LYS A 68 20.15 -1.50 -5.38
CA LYS A 68 19.98 -1.40 -6.83
C LYS A 68 19.93 -2.80 -7.44
N GLY A 69 18.75 -3.22 -7.88
CA GLY A 69 18.49 -4.56 -8.41
C GLY A 69 17.45 -5.35 -7.62
N ALA A 70 17.13 -4.94 -6.38
CA ALA A 70 16.02 -5.50 -5.64
C ALA A 70 14.69 -4.84 -6.07
N VAL A 71 13.63 -5.64 -6.21
CA VAL A 71 12.28 -5.13 -6.44
C VAL A 71 11.72 -4.61 -5.12
N ILE A 72 11.81 -3.31 -4.91
CA ILE A 72 11.25 -2.66 -3.72
C ILE A 72 9.73 -2.49 -3.91
N PRO A 73 8.88 -2.99 -2.98
CA PRO A 73 7.45 -2.83 -3.08
C PRO A 73 7.04 -1.35 -3.13
N SER A 74 6.10 -0.99 -3.99
CA SER A 74 5.63 0.40 -4.10
C SER A 74 4.84 0.83 -2.85
N LEU A 75 4.98 2.11 -2.50
CA LEU A 75 4.17 2.73 -1.45
C LEU A 75 2.80 3.16 -1.98
N PRO A 76 1.78 3.27 -1.11
CA PRO A 76 0.52 3.89 -1.51
C PRO A 76 0.76 5.33 -1.94
N GLY A 77 0.01 5.79 -2.95
CA GLY A 77 0.16 7.13 -3.52
C GLY A 77 0.14 8.25 -2.47
N LYS A 78 1.03 9.23 -2.65
CA LYS A 78 1.09 10.44 -1.82
C LYS A 78 -0.14 11.34 -2.03
N ASN A 79 -0.72 11.29 -3.22
CA ASN A 79 -1.71 12.23 -3.74
C ASN A 79 -3.13 11.94 -3.20
N ALA A 80 -3.41 12.39 -1.98
CA ALA A 80 -4.77 12.78 -1.63
C ALA A 80 -4.92 14.27 -1.87
N VAL A 81 -6.05 14.68 -2.45
CA VAL A 81 -6.52 16.06 -2.27
C VAL A 81 -6.59 16.31 -0.76
N GLU A 82 -6.12 17.48 -0.30
CA GLU A 82 -6.04 17.84 1.12
C GLU A 82 -7.33 17.51 1.89
N LYS A 83 -8.49 17.68 1.24
CA LYS A 83 -9.81 17.35 1.78
C LYS A 83 -10.01 15.86 2.11
N PHE A 84 -9.41 14.95 1.34
CA PHE A 84 -9.60 13.50 1.51
C PHE A 84 -8.54 12.83 2.38
N ARG A 85 -7.45 13.51 2.73
CA ARG A 85 -6.32 12.88 3.45
C ARG A 85 -6.66 12.40 4.86
N PHE A 86 -7.79 12.84 5.41
CA PHE A 86 -8.29 12.48 6.74
C PHE A 86 -9.58 11.67 6.70
N THR A 87 -10.07 11.24 5.53
CA THR A 87 -11.24 10.36 5.48
C THR A 87 -10.85 8.97 5.99
N ALA A 88 -11.76 8.32 6.72
CA ALA A 88 -11.53 6.98 7.26
C ALA A 88 -11.16 5.98 6.15
N GLU A 89 -11.80 6.06 4.99
CA GLU A 89 -11.52 5.18 3.85
C GLU A 89 -10.11 5.37 3.29
N PHE A 90 -9.66 6.62 3.14
CA PHE A 90 -8.29 6.89 2.68
C PHE A 90 -7.24 6.40 3.68
N ILE A 91 -7.48 6.67 4.96
CA ILE A 91 -6.59 6.26 6.05
C ILE A 91 -6.46 4.73 6.07
N GLU A 92 -7.57 4.00 5.96
CA GLU A 92 -7.59 2.55 6.02
C GLU A 92 -6.95 1.91 4.78
N VAL A 93 -7.24 2.41 3.58
CA VAL A 93 -6.58 1.97 2.34
C VAL A 93 -5.07 2.17 2.44
N ARG A 94 -4.62 3.34 2.91
CA ARG A 94 -3.20 3.62 3.12
C ARG A 94 -2.59 2.70 4.16
N ARG A 95 -3.24 2.50 5.31
CA ARG A 95 -2.77 1.61 6.38
C ARG A 95 -2.57 0.18 5.86
N LYS A 96 -3.56 -0.38 5.13
CA LYS A 96 -3.46 -1.71 4.49
C LYS A 96 -2.27 -1.79 3.53
N ALA A 97 -2.07 -0.78 2.70
CA ALA A 97 -0.95 -0.74 1.76
C ALA A 97 0.42 -0.64 2.46
N LEU A 98 0.52 0.16 3.53
CA LEU A 98 1.75 0.25 4.35
C LEU A 98 2.06 -1.07 5.07
N ASP A 99 1.03 -1.77 5.55
CA ASP A 99 1.17 -3.10 6.15
C ASP A 99 1.73 -4.12 5.15
N VAL A 100 1.17 -4.16 3.94
CA VAL A 100 1.66 -5.02 2.86
C VAL A 100 3.08 -4.65 2.44
N PHE A 101 3.38 -3.36 2.29
CA PHE A 101 4.72 -2.86 1.98
C PHE A 101 5.74 -3.39 3.00
N LEU A 102 5.49 -3.15 4.29
CA LEU A 102 6.44 -3.50 5.33
C LEU A 102 6.63 -5.02 5.44
N LYS A 103 5.55 -5.80 5.35
CA LYS A 103 5.62 -7.28 5.33
C LYS A 103 6.45 -7.80 4.17
N ARG A 104 6.31 -7.23 2.97
CA ARG A 104 7.11 -7.63 1.80
C ARG A 104 8.59 -7.27 1.96
N VAL A 105 8.89 -6.08 2.49
CA VAL A 105 10.27 -5.66 2.80
C VAL A 105 10.91 -6.61 3.82
N THR A 106 10.21 -6.95 4.90
CA THR A 106 10.76 -7.83 5.95
C THR A 106 10.80 -9.31 5.57
N ALA A 107 9.98 -9.74 4.59
CA ALA A 107 10.05 -11.08 4.02
C ALA A 107 11.22 -11.25 3.05
N HIS A 108 11.72 -10.16 2.45
CA HIS A 108 12.82 -10.23 1.50
C HIS A 108 14.16 -10.57 2.21
N PRO A 109 14.91 -11.60 1.76
CA PRO A 109 16.10 -12.09 2.46
C PRO A 109 17.21 -11.05 2.68
N GLU A 110 17.40 -10.15 1.72
CA GLU A 110 18.40 -9.07 1.78
C GLU A 110 17.88 -7.81 2.47
N LEU A 111 16.72 -7.28 2.07
CA LEU A 111 16.17 -6.04 2.64
C LEU A 111 15.93 -6.14 4.15
N ARG A 112 15.49 -7.31 4.65
CA ARG A 112 15.26 -7.49 6.09
C ARG A 112 16.53 -7.35 6.95
N LYS A 113 17.71 -7.54 6.35
CA LYS A 113 19.01 -7.39 7.02
C LYS A 113 19.49 -5.95 7.03
N SER A 114 18.84 -5.05 6.28
CA SER A 114 19.17 -3.64 6.21
C SER A 114 19.12 -2.98 7.59
N GLU A 115 20.16 -2.22 7.91
CA GLU A 115 20.18 -1.39 9.12
C GLU A 115 19.09 -0.31 9.08
N ASP A 116 18.74 0.22 7.90
CA ASP A 116 17.64 1.18 7.74
C ASP A 116 16.30 0.55 8.12
N VAL A 117 16.07 -0.73 7.77
CA VAL A 117 14.87 -1.49 8.17
C VAL A 117 14.86 -1.78 9.66
N LYS A 118 15.99 -2.25 10.22
CA LYS A 118 16.12 -2.52 11.65
C LYS A 118 15.87 -1.25 12.48
N ASN A 119 16.46 -0.12 12.09
CA ASN A 119 16.25 1.17 12.74
C ASN A 119 14.81 1.65 12.60
N PHE A 120 14.20 1.52 11.42
CA PHE A 120 12.79 1.85 11.22
C PHE A 120 11.88 1.10 12.19
N LEU A 121 12.17 -0.18 12.47
CA LEU A 121 11.37 -1.04 13.35
C LEU A 121 11.68 -0.89 14.85
N GLN A 122 12.89 -0.44 15.21
CA GLN A 122 13.38 -0.46 16.60
C GLN A 122 13.61 0.91 17.24
N ALA A 123 13.92 1.94 16.45
CA ALA A 123 14.31 3.24 16.99
C ALA A 123 13.12 3.95 17.65
N ASP A 124 13.30 4.42 18.88
CA ASP A 124 12.32 5.30 19.52
C ASP A 124 12.25 6.65 18.79
N GLU A 125 11.21 7.44 19.05
CA GLU A 125 10.88 8.64 18.25
C GLU A 125 12.01 9.67 18.20
N GLU A 126 12.74 9.87 19.31
CA GLU A 126 13.88 10.78 19.40
C GLU A 126 15.06 10.33 18.53
N ILE A 127 15.44 9.05 18.65
CA ILE A 127 16.53 8.44 17.87
C ILE A 127 16.16 8.47 16.39
N TRP A 128 14.90 8.17 16.06
CA TRP A 128 14.38 8.19 14.70
C TRP A 128 14.42 9.60 14.08
N ALA A 129 14.15 10.65 14.87
CA ALA A 129 14.25 12.03 14.41
C ALA A 129 15.70 12.39 14.02
N MET A 130 16.68 11.97 14.82
CA MET A 130 18.12 12.19 14.56
C MET A 130 18.63 11.41 13.34
N GLU A 131 18.17 10.17 13.15
CA GLU A 131 18.58 9.34 12.01
C GLU A 131 18.17 9.96 10.67
N LYS A 132 16.95 10.51 10.62
CA LYS A 132 16.42 11.20 9.43
C LYS A 132 17.25 12.43 9.07
N THR A 133 17.73 13.20 10.04
CA THR A 133 18.57 14.37 9.77
C THR A 133 19.95 13.97 9.26
N ARG A 134 20.58 12.97 9.90
CA ARG A 134 21.91 12.45 9.50
C ARG A 134 21.91 11.86 8.08
N SER A 135 20.87 11.10 7.74
CA SER A 135 20.72 10.50 6.42
C SER A 135 20.47 11.54 5.33
N THR A 136 19.83 12.66 5.69
CA THR A 136 19.63 13.78 4.76
C THR A 136 20.94 14.54 4.49
N GLU A 137 21.85 14.60 5.47
CA GLU A 137 23.16 15.24 5.33
C GLU A 137 24.18 14.36 4.59
N SER A 138 24.10 13.04 4.75
CA SER A 138 24.94 12.08 3.99
C SER A 138 24.55 11.99 2.52
N SER A 139 23.29 12.32 2.19
CA SER A 139 22.83 12.53 0.82
C SER A 139 23.17 13.94 0.34
N VAL A 140 24.46 14.16 0.05
CA VAL A 140 24.99 15.32 -0.70
C VAL A 140 24.41 15.43 -2.14
N PHE A 141 23.54 14.50 -2.55
CA PHE A 141 22.76 14.58 -3.79
C PHE A 141 21.25 14.62 -3.54
N LYS A 142 20.75 15.69 -2.92
CA LYS A 142 19.41 16.19 -3.28
C LYS A 142 19.52 16.73 -4.70
N LYS A 143 19.42 15.84 -5.70
CA LYS A 143 19.35 16.23 -7.11
C LYS A 143 18.24 17.26 -7.25
N LYS A 144 18.63 18.51 -7.46
CA LYS A 144 17.68 19.59 -7.69
C LYS A 144 16.95 19.29 -9.01
N PRO A 145 15.71 19.73 -9.21
CA PRO A 145 15.06 19.65 -10.52
C PRO A 145 15.89 20.31 -11.64
N SER A 146 16.80 21.24 -11.29
CA SER A 146 17.83 21.77 -12.20
C SER A 146 18.82 20.71 -12.69
N ASP A 147 19.24 19.76 -11.84
CA ASP A 147 20.19 18.70 -12.21
C ASP A 147 19.52 17.68 -13.14
N PHE A 148 18.21 17.46 -12.98
CA PHE A 148 17.44 16.61 -13.89
C PHE A 148 17.25 17.27 -15.27
N MET A 149 16.99 18.59 -15.31
CA MET A 149 16.94 19.34 -16.57
C MET A 149 18.31 19.45 -17.24
N GLN A 150 19.38 19.56 -16.44
CA GLN A 150 20.75 19.61 -16.96
C GLN A 150 21.17 18.25 -17.51
N MET A 151 20.80 17.15 -16.85
CA MET A 151 20.99 15.80 -17.37
C MET A 151 20.17 15.54 -18.66
N LEU A 152 18.95 16.06 -18.77
CA LEU A 152 18.16 16.02 -20.02
C LEU A 152 18.78 16.88 -21.14
N LYS A 153 19.32 18.05 -20.80
CA LYS A 153 20.04 18.93 -21.74
C LYS A 153 21.36 18.32 -22.20
N ASP A 154 22.04 17.60 -21.33
CA ASP A 154 23.27 16.85 -21.65
C ASP A 154 22.98 15.59 -22.48
N VAL A 155 21.81 14.97 -22.31
CA VAL A 155 21.33 13.92 -23.23
C VAL A 155 20.96 14.53 -24.58
N GLN A 156 20.34 15.70 -24.63
CA GLN A 156 20.02 16.40 -25.88
C GLN A 156 21.29 16.80 -26.65
N SER A 157 22.35 17.27 -25.97
CA SER A 157 23.62 17.58 -26.61
C SER A 157 24.38 16.33 -27.07
N ARG A 158 24.33 15.23 -26.30
CA ARG A 158 24.90 13.93 -26.69
C ARG A 158 24.17 13.28 -27.87
N VAL A 159 22.85 13.43 -27.96
CA VAL A 159 22.07 12.96 -29.11
C VAL A 159 22.36 13.80 -30.35
N SER A 160 22.75 15.07 -30.20
CA SER A 160 23.16 15.92 -31.32
C SER A 160 24.55 15.55 -31.87
N ASP A 161 25.49 15.13 -31.02
CA ASP A 161 26.81 14.64 -31.45
C ASP A 161 26.80 13.18 -31.92
N ALA A 162 25.83 12.37 -31.47
CA ALA A 162 25.69 10.97 -31.88
C ALA A 162 25.14 10.80 -33.32
N VAL A 163 24.58 11.84 -33.93
CA VAL A 163 24.08 11.81 -35.33
C VAL A 163 25.22 11.71 -36.36
N MET A 164 26.48 11.98 -35.97
CA MET A 164 27.64 11.91 -36.87
C MET A 164 28.52 10.67 -36.70
N ARG A 165 28.26 9.81 -35.71
CA ARG A 165 29.02 8.56 -35.52
C ARG A 165 28.06 7.37 -35.60
N LYS A 166 27.91 6.86 -36.82
CA LYS A 166 27.17 5.64 -37.15
C LYS A 166 27.92 4.41 -36.61
N GLU A 167 28.10 4.32 -35.31
CA GLU A 167 28.32 3.05 -34.62
C GLU A 167 26.99 2.66 -34.00
N LYS A 168 26.34 1.70 -34.63
CA LYS A 168 25.22 0.98 -34.04
C LYS A 168 25.77 0.34 -32.76
N VAL A 169 25.64 1.02 -31.62
CA VAL A 169 25.66 0.32 -30.33
C VAL A 169 24.39 -0.53 -30.37
N VAL A 170 24.53 -1.75 -30.88
CA VAL A 170 23.54 -2.78 -30.66
C VAL A 170 23.59 -2.98 -29.15
N GLU A 171 22.60 -2.41 -28.46
CA GLU A 171 22.22 -2.89 -27.14
C GLU A 171 21.93 -4.37 -27.36
N GLU A 172 22.91 -5.24 -27.11
CA GLU A 172 22.69 -6.67 -26.95
C GLU A 172 21.85 -6.81 -25.68
N THR A 173 20.55 -6.53 -25.79
CA THR A 173 19.62 -6.81 -24.72
C THR A 173 19.55 -8.32 -24.59
N ASP A 174 19.92 -8.79 -23.42
CA ASP A 174 19.85 -10.20 -23.07
C ASP A 174 18.46 -10.74 -23.47
N PRO A 175 18.39 -11.77 -24.34
CA PRO A 175 17.13 -12.36 -24.74
C PRO A 175 16.25 -12.77 -23.56
N GLU A 176 16.83 -13.13 -22.42
CA GLU A 176 16.10 -13.41 -21.19
C GLU A 176 15.49 -12.15 -20.57
N TYR A 177 16.23 -11.05 -20.55
CA TYR A 177 15.72 -9.75 -20.10
C TYR A 177 14.53 -9.28 -20.94
N GLU A 178 14.62 -9.35 -22.28
CA GLU A 178 13.49 -8.94 -23.14
C GLU A 178 12.28 -9.87 -22.94
N ARG A 179 12.48 -11.18 -22.80
CA ARG A 179 11.37 -12.10 -22.46
C ARG A 179 10.72 -11.73 -21.13
N MET A 180 11.50 -11.47 -20.09
CA MET A 180 10.99 -11.08 -18.78
C MET A 180 10.24 -9.75 -18.84
N LYS A 181 10.80 -8.77 -19.55
CA LYS A 181 10.17 -7.46 -19.77
C LYS A 181 8.83 -7.57 -20.48
N HIS A 182 8.75 -8.36 -21.55
CA HIS A 182 7.48 -8.63 -22.24
C HIS A 182 6.47 -9.30 -21.31
N TYR A 183 6.89 -10.32 -20.55
CA TYR A 183 6.03 -10.98 -19.57
C TYR A 183 5.48 -10.01 -18.51
N VAL A 184 6.32 -9.11 -17.98
CA VAL A 184 5.90 -8.12 -16.98
C VAL A 184 4.86 -7.14 -17.55
N VAL A 185 5.05 -6.67 -18.79
CA VAL A 185 4.09 -5.77 -19.46
C VAL A 185 2.75 -6.47 -19.69
N GLU A 186 2.77 -7.70 -20.20
CA GLU A 186 1.55 -8.48 -20.44
C GLU A 186 0.82 -8.80 -19.12
N LEU A 187 1.58 -9.15 -18.08
CA LEU A 187 1.02 -9.36 -16.75
C LEU A 187 0.38 -8.08 -16.19
N GLU A 188 0.98 -6.92 -16.40
CA GLU A 188 0.41 -5.63 -15.98
C GLU A 188 -0.94 -5.36 -16.68
N GLU A 189 -1.05 -5.65 -17.98
CA GLU A 189 -2.30 -5.53 -18.73
C GLU A 189 -3.40 -6.46 -18.18
N HIS A 190 -3.06 -7.74 -17.96
CA HIS A 190 -3.98 -8.71 -17.38
C HIS A 190 -4.42 -8.33 -15.96
N LEU A 191 -3.50 -7.85 -15.12
CA LEU A 191 -3.82 -7.38 -13.76
C LEU A 191 -4.72 -6.13 -13.79
N ALA A 192 -4.47 -5.19 -14.71
CA ALA A 192 -5.30 -4.02 -14.88
C ALA A 192 -6.72 -4.39 -15.33
N GLU A 193 -6.87 -5.36 -16.22
CA GLU A 193 -8.17 -5.88 -16.64
C GLU A 193 -8.89 -6.59 -15.48
N ALA A 194 -8.20 -7.47 -14.76
CA ALA A 194 -8.75 -8.14 -13.58
C ALA A 194 -9.23 -7.14 -12.51
N GLN A 195 -8.45 -6.09 -12.26
CA GLN A 195 -8.84 -5.00 -11.36
C GLN A 195 -10.11 -4.29 -11.85
N ARG A 196 -10.23 -3.97 -13.15
CA ARG A 196 -11.46 -3.37 -13.72
C ARG A 196 -12.67 -4.31 -13.56
N HIS A 197 -12.50 -5.61 -13.76
CA HIS A 197 -13.56 -6.60 -13.52
C HIS A 197 -13.98 -6.65 -12.05
N ALA A 198 -13.02 -6.68 -11.12
CA ALA A 198 -13.30 -6.66 -9.69
C ALA A 198 -14.06 -5.38 -9.27
N MET A 199 -13.63 -4.21 -9.76
CA MET A 199 -14.32 -2.94 -9.49
C MET A 199 -15.75 -2.93 -10.05
N ARG A 200 -15.98 -3.47 -11.25
CA ARG A 200 -17.32 -3.63 -11.83
C ARG A 200 -18.19 -4.56 -10.97
N LEU A 201 -17.63 -5.66 -10.47
CA LEU A 201 -18.35 -6.58 -9.60
C LEU A 201 -18.76 -5.92 -8.28
N VAL A 202 -17.85 -5.18 -7.64
CA VAL A 202 -18.13 -4.41 -6.41
C VAL A 202 -19.21 -3.36 -6.66
N LYS A 203 -19.13 -2.62 -7.77
CA LYS A 203 -20.14 -1.63 -8.16
C LYS A 203 -21.51 -2.28 -8.34
N ARG A 204 -21.57 -3.40 -9.08
CA ARG A 204 -22.80 -4.17 -9.31
C ARG A 204 -23.39 -4.70 -8.00
N GLN A 205 -22.57 -5.20 -7.08
CA GLN A 205 -23.04 -5.65 -5.76
C GLN A 205 -23.64 -4.50 -4.93
N ARG A 206 -23.01 -3.31 -4.96
CA ARG A 206 -23.55 -2.11 -4.29
C ARG A 206 -24.89 -1.67 -4.89
N GLU A 207 -25.00 -1.65 -6.22
CA GLU A 207 -26.25 -1.34 -6.93
C GLU A 207 -27.35 -2.36 -6.63
N SER A 208 -27.03 -3.66 -6.65
CA SER A 208 -27.94 -4.74 -6.26
C SER A 208 -28.46 -4.57 -4.83
N GLY A 209 -27.57 -4.31 -3.87
CA GLY A 209 -27.97 -4.10 -2.47
C GLY A 209 -28.88 -2.87 -2.30
N LYS A 210 -28.63 -1.80 -3.07
CA LYS A 210 -29.51 -0.63 -3.09
C LYS A 210 -30.89 -0.95 -3.67
N ASN A 211 -30.93 -1.62 -4.83
CA ASN A 211 -32.18 -2.00 -5.49
C ASN A 211 -33.03 -2.90 -4.59
N LEU A 212 -32.40 -3.83 -3.87
CA LEU A 212 -33.09 -4.73 -2.95
C LEU A 212 -33.64 -4.00 -1.71
N ALA A 213 -32.92 -2.99 -1.21
CA ALA A 213 -33.42 -2.13 -0.14
C ALA A 213 -34.61 -1.27 -0.59
N ASP A 214 -34.58 -0.74 -1.82
CA ASP A 214 -35.69 0.05 -2.36
C ASP A 214 -36.92 -0.84 -2.67
N PHE A 215 -36.69 -2.07 -3.15
CA PHE A 215 -37.74 -3.09 -3.32
C PHE A 215 -38.39 -3.47 -1.98
N SER A 216 -37.59 -3.68 -0.93
CA SER A 216 -38.11 -3.94 0.43
C SER A 216 -39.04 -2.82 0.89
N LYS A 217 -38.62 -1.54 0.76
CA LYS A 217 -39.46 -0.39 1.12
C LYS A 217 -40.78 -0.38 0.35
N ALA A 218 -40.74 -0.64 -0.94
CA ALA A 218 -41.95 -0.70 -1.77
C ALA A 218 -42.91 -1.81 -1.30
N LEU A 219 -42.40 -2.99 -0.95
CA LEU A 219 -43.21 -4.08 -0.39
C LEU A 219 -43.79 -3.74 0.99
N LYS A 220 -43.04 -3.03 1.86
CA LYS A 220 -43.58 -2.56 3.14
C LYS A 220 -44.75 -1.60 2.95
N LEU A 221 -44.64 -0.68 1.98
CA LEU A 221 -45.73 0.24 1.65
C LEU A 221 -46.95 -0.51 1.09
N LEU A 222 -46.73 -1.47 0.19
CA LEU A 222 -47.83 -2.29 -0.35
C LEU A 222 -48.52 -3.13 0.73
N SER A 223 -47.75 -3.74 1.62
CA SER A 223 -48.27 -4.50 2.78
C SER A 223 -49.22 -3.66 3.64
N GLN A 224 -48.96 -2.36 3.80
CA GLN A 224 -49.82 -1.45 4.56
C GLN A 224 -51.18 -1.19 3.89
N CYS A 225 -51.28 -1.37 2.57
CA CYS A 225 -52.53 -1.26 1.83
C CYS A 225 -53.36 -2.55 1.85
N GLU A 226 -52.75 -3.68 2.21
CA GLU A 226 -53.38 -5.00 2.19
C GLU A 226 -53.88 -5.43 3.58
N SER A 227 -54.66 -6.51 3.63
CA SER A 227 -55.17 -7.09 4.88
C SER A 227 -55.01 -8.61 4.93
N GLY A 228 -55.18 -9.18 6.12
CA GLY A 228 -55.11 -10.63 6.35
C GLY A 228 -53.74 -11.24 6.03
N ALA A 229 -53.75 -12.45 5.46
CA ALA A 229 -52.53 -13.21 5.16
C ALA A 229 -51.63 -12.51 4.13
N LEU A 230 -52.20 -11.80 3.15
CA LEU A 230 -51.42 -11.13 2.11
C LEU A 230 -50.53 -10.02 2.69
N LYS A 231 -51.09 -9.20 3.59
CA LYS A 231 -50.32 -8.19 4.35
C LYS A 231 -49.10 -8.80 5.03
N GLN A 232 -49.30 -9.90 5.77
CA GLN A 232 -48.22 -10.58 6.48
C GLN A 232 -47.14 -11.09 5.52
N THR A 233 -47.55 -11.78 4.45
CA THR A 233 -46.58 -12.31 3.47
C THR A 233 -45.75 -11.23 2.79
N LEU A 234 -46.36 -10.10 2.42
CA LEU A 234 -45.63 -8.97 1.82
C LEU A 234 -44.65 -8.34 2.81
N SER A 235 -45.04 -8.22 4.08
CA SER A 235 -44.15 -7.72 5.14
C SER A 235 -42.96 -8.66 5.34
N ASP A 236 -43.22 -9.98 5.41
CA ASP A 236 -42.17 -10.98 5.61
C ASP A 236 -41.16 -10.98 4.46
N VAL A 237 -41.64 -10.91 3.20
CA VAL A 237 -40.77 -10.80 2.02
C VAL A 237 -39.96 -9.49 2.04
N ALA A 238 -40.58 -8.39 2.47
CA ALA A 238 -39.88 -7.12 2.60
C ALA A 238 -38.75 -7.18 3.62
N ASP A 239 -38.98 -7.78 4.78
CA ASP A 239 -37.97 -7.94 5.82
C ASP A 239 -36.81 -8.84 5.35
N ARG A 240 -37.09 -9.89 4.57
CA ARG A 240 -36.04 -10.74 3.98
C ARG A 240 -35.23 -10.01 2.92
N ALA A 241 -35.87 -9.20 2.09
CA ALA A 241 -35.17 -8.35 1.11
C ALA A 241 -34.26 -7.33 1.83
N GLU A 242 -34.72 -6.72 2.93
CA GLU A 242 -33.90 -5.81 3.74
C GLU A 242 -32.70 -6.51 4.39
N GLU A 243 -32.90 -7.71 4.95
CA GLU A 243 -31.83 -8.51 5.54
C GLU A 243 -30.75 -8.88 4.50
N LEU A 244 -31.18 -9.29 3.29
CA LEU A 244 -30.28 -9.60 2.18
C LEU A 244 -29.53 -8.35 1.69
N ALA A 245 -30.19 -7.21 1.62
CA ALA A 245 -29.56 -5.94 1.23
C ALA A 245 -28.46 -5.54 2.23
N ALA A 246 -28.74 -5.66 3.53
CA ALA A 246 -27.76 -5.40 4.59
C ALA A 246 -26.56 -6.36 4.54
N LYS A 247 -26.79 -7.64 4.25
CA LYS A 247 -25.71 -8.63 4.08
C LYS A 247 -24.83 -8.29 2.87
N GLN A 248 -25.42 -7.94 1.72
CA GLN A 248 -24.68 -7.55 0.52
C GLN A 248 -23.85 -6.29 0.75
N GLN A 249 -24.39 -5.29 1.45
CA GLN A 249 -23.63 -4.09 1.79
C GLN A 249 -22.42 -4.40 2.69
N LYS A 250 -22.55 -5.30 3.67
CA LYS A 250 -21.45 -5.68 4.58
C LYS A 250 -20.32 -6.45 3.87
N GLN A 251 -20.64 -7.35 2.94
CA GLN A 251 -19.63 -8.15 2.23
C GLN A 251 -18.67 -7.31 1.38
N VAL A 252 -19.07 -6.11 0.96
CA VAL A 252 -18.23 -5.21 0.16
C VAL A 252 -17.10 -4.55 0.98
N PHE A 253 -17.17 -4.57 2.32
CA PHE A 253 -16.22 -3.88 3.21
C PHE A 253 -15.26 -4.82 3.97
N SER A 254 -15.43 -6.13 3.81
CA SER A 254 -14.57 -7.19 4.36
C SER A 254 -13.37 -7.40 3.45
#